data_AF-A0A127F3W0-F1
#
_entry.id   AF-A0A127F3W0-F1
#
_cell.length_a   1.000
_cell.length_b   1.000
_cell.length_c   1.000
_cell.angle_alpha   90.00
_cell.angle_beta   90.00
_cell.angle_gamma   90.00
#
_symmetry.space_group_name_H-M   'P 1'
#
loop_
_entity.id
_entity.type
_entity.pdbx_description
1 polymer ?
#
loop_
_entity_poly.entity_id
_entity_poly.type
_entity_poly.pdbx_seq_one_letter_code
_entity_poly.pdbx_strand_id
1 'polypeptide(L)'
;MADDKSEQSGAPAAAGKPAATPYPELFGNVRITGDLLTADATRPWFAGVPADKPHHQYVIWLGCQMLRTAHLAQTLDDVMKHFSVDQVMLGGPSNCCGTVHHGRGDVAIGESMTRQTVSKFDAFTPEQLLYWCPSCDNHLRIKGEEFSTETTRNRISVIEFLSRAASKEKFTVDVPLRVAVHMHHGFVEQDKDTAGIKNLLSMIPGLELIDMPQLEDIGRHCSDGTLKKYGKEKFLTELAEWIAEAKRRGADRVISVYHSCHRQLVIAQLGKRAEDRVGVENYLTLMARSLSLPLREDVFTKLTSLGDVDEIMEAMSDRIQKAGIDPGRARRALTAHFASNGPPNKA
;
A
#
# COMPACT_ATOMS: atom_id res chain seq x y z
N MET A 1 -38.18 -7.21 60.44
CA MET A 1 -37.51 -8.11 59.46
C MET A 1 -38.42 -8.17 58.25
N ALA A 2 -38.21 -7.22 57.34
CA ALA A 2 -38.91 -7.12 56.07
C ALA A 2 -37.84 -6.73 55.06
N ASP A 3 -37.69 -7.56 54.04
CA ASP A 3 -36.61 -7.54 53.06
C ASP A 3 -36.73 -6.33 52.11
N ASP A 4 -35.61 -5.61 52.02
CA ASP A 4 -35.36 -4.49 51.11
C ASP A 4 -34.91 -5.05 49.75
N LYS A 5 -35.80 -5.01 48.75
CA LYS A 5 -35.47 -5.35 47.36
C LYS A 5 -34.90 -4.12 46.68
N SER A 6 -33.58 -4.08 46.63
CA SER A 6 -32.82 -3.15 45.79
C SER A 6 -33.10 -3.37 44.30
N GLU A 7 -33.47 -2.29 43.62
CA GLU A 7 -33.55 -2.18 42.17
C GLU A 7 -32.17 -2.41 41.54
N GLN A 8 -31.99 -3.54 40.86
CA GLN A 8 -30.90 -3.70 39.89
C GLN A 8 -31.33 -3.06 38.57
N SER A 9 -30.83 -1.85 38.34
CA SER A 9 -30.85 -1.19 37.04
C SER A 9 -30.10 -2.05 36.02
N GLY A 10 -30.85 -2.54 35.03
CA GLY A 10 -30.27 -3.23 33.87
C GLY A 10 -29.38 -2.27 33.08
N ALA A 11 -28.08 -2.53 33.10
CA ALA A 11 -27.13 -1.86 32.22
C ALA A 11 -27.55 -2.08 30.75
N PRO A 12 -27.55 -1.04 29.89
CA PRO A 12 -27.87 -1.23 28.48
C PRO A 12 -26.81 -2.14 27.84
N ALA A 13 -27.29 -3.15 27.13
CA ALA A 13 -26.46 -4.06 26.35
C ALA A 13 -25.51 -3.26 25.45
N ALA A 14 -24.20 -3.52 25.59
CA ALA A 14 -23.17 -2.93 24.75
C ALA A 14 -23.55 -3.14 23.27
N ALA A 15 -23.65 -2.03 22.51
CA ALA A 15 -23.87 -2.08 21.08
C ALA A 15 -22.83 -3.03 20.45
N GLY A 16 -23.31 -4.11 19.85
CA GLY A 16 -22.46 -5.13 19.22
C GLY A 16 -21.53 -4.48 18.21
N LYS A 17 -20.26 -4.92 18.18
CA LYS A 17 -19.30 -4.49 17.16
C LYS A 17 -19.94 -4.68 15.77
N PRO A 18 -19.85 -3.71 14.85
CA PRO A 18 -20.38 -3.88 13.51
C PRO A 18 -19.76 -5.14 12.87
N ALA A 19 -20.61 -5.93 12.21
CA ALA A 19 -20.16 -7.15 11.55
C ALA A 19 -19.08 -6.82 10.52
N ALA A 20 -18.02 -7.62 10.48
CA ALA A 20 -16.95 -7.43 9.51
C ALA A 20 -17.47 -7.65 8.08
N THR A 21 -17.10 -6.77 7.15
CA THR A 21 -17.45 -6.92 5.72
C THR A 21 -17.07 -8.31 5.20
N PRO A 22 -17.98 -9.08 4.58
CA PRO A 22 -17.68 -10.40 4.04
C PRO A 22 -16.49 -10.42 3.09
N TYR A 23 -15.70 -11.51 3.06
CA TYR A 23 -14.51 -11.60 2.21
C TYR A 23 -14.77 -11.41 0.71
N PRO A 24 -15.84 -11.99 0.11
CA PRO A 24 -16.14 -11.77 -1.31
C PRO A 24 -16.37 -10.30 -1.63
N GLU A 25 -17.00 -9.56 -0.72
CA GLU A 25 -17.22 -8.13 -0.86
C GLU A 25 -15.92 -7.34 -0.65
N LEU A 26 -15.18 -7.60 0.43
CA LEU A 26 -13.92 -6.92 0.72
C LEU A 26 -12.93 -7.05 -0.45
N PHE A 27 -12.69 -8.27 -0.91
CA PHE A 27 -11.72 -8.55 -1.96
C PHE A 27 -12.26 -8.25 -3.36
N GLY A 28 -13.58 -8.39 -3.56
CA GLY A 28 -14.25 -7.93 -4.77
C GLY A 28 -14.06 -6.42 -4.97
N ASN A 29 -14.22 -5.64 -3.90
CA ASN A 29 -13.99 -4.19 -3.91
C ASN A 29 -12.53 -3.86 -4.20
N VAL A 30 -11.57 -4.57 -3.59
CA VAL A 30 -10.12 -4.37 -3.89
C VAL A 30 -9.83 -4.58 -5.37
N ARG A 31 -10.38 -5.64 -5.97
CA ARG A 31 -10.21 -5.91 -7.40
C ARG A 31 -10.82 -4.79 -8.25
N ILE A 32 -12.08 -4.44 -8.02
CA ILE A 32 -12.77 -3.38 -8.78
C ILE A 32 -12.03 -2.05 -8.66
N THR A 33 -11.64 -1.65 -7.45
CA THR A 33 -10.85 -0.45 -7.22
C THR A 33 -9.53 -0.50 -7.99
N GLY A 34 -8.80 -1.62 -7.95
CA GLY A 34 -7.58 -1.78 -8.73
C GLY A 34 -7.80 -1.61 -10.24
N ASP A 35 -8.87 -2.20 -10.76
CA ASP A 35 -9.24 -2.11 -12.17
C ASP A 35 -9.53 -0.66 -12.58
N LEU A 36 -10.23 0.11 -11.73
CA LEU A 36 -10.55 1.50 -11.96
C LEU A 36 -9.33 2.43 -11.82
N LEU A 37 -8.46 2.17 -10.85
CA LEU A 37 -7.27 2.98 -10.58
C LEU A 37 -6.11 2.70 -11.54
N THR A 38 -6.17 1.64 -12.35
CA THR A 38 -5.17 1.37 -13.38
C THR A 38 -5.48 2.25 -14.60
N ALA A 39 -4.56 3.15 -14.94
CA ALA A 39 -4.77 4.11 -16.04
C ALA A 39 -4.78 3.45 -17.43
N ASP A 40 -3.98 2.39 -17.61
CA ASP A 40 -3.88 1.62 -18.85
C ASP A 40 -4.62 0.29 -18.73
N ALA A 41 -5.25 -0.18 -19.80
CA ALA A 41 -5.94 -1.47 -19.80
C ALA A 41 -5.00 -2.67 -19.52
N THR A 42 -3.70 -2.50 -19.77
CA THR A 42 -2.69 -3.54 -19.54
C THR A 42 -2.22 -3.55 -18.09
N ARG A 43 -2.52 -4.64 -17.38
CA ARG A 43 -2.00 -4.91 -16.03
C ARG A 43 -0.66 -5.61 -16.15
N PRO A 44 0.43 -5.08 -15.57
CA PRO A 44 1.72 -5.76 -15.58
C PRO A 44 1.85 -6.86 -14.51
N TRP A 45 0.74 -7.26 -13.86
CA TRP A 45 0.73 -8.32 -12.85
C TRP A 45 -0.34 -9.37 -13.13
N PHE A 46 -0.09 -10.58 -12.64
CA PHE A 46 -1.01 -11.70 -12.75
C PHE A 46 -1.74 -11.99 -11.43
N ALA A 47 -2.99 -12.44 -11.55
CA ALA A 47 -3.77 -12.95 -10.42
C ALA A 47 -3.46 -14.43 -10.11
N GLY A 48 -2.93 -15.16 -11.08
CA GLY A 48 -2.59 -16.58 -10.98
C GLY A 48 -1.47 -16.95 -11.95
N VAL A 49 -1.03 -18.20 -11.92
CA VAL A 49 0.05 -18.70 -12.80
C VAL A 49 -0.54 -19.02 -14.17
N PRO A 50 0.04 -18.53 -15.27
CA PRO A 50 -0.29 -18.99 -16.63
C PRO A 50 -0.19 -20.51 -16.79
N ALA A 51 -0.91 -21.09 -17.74
CA ALA A 51 -1.00 -22.55 -17.90
C ALA A 51 0.35 -23.20 -18.28
N ASP A 52 1.15 -22.48 -19.05
CA ASP A 52 2.49 -22.84 -19.50
C ASP A 52 3.56 -22.68 -18.41
N LYS A 53 3.23 -22.04 -17.27
CA LYS A 53 4.11 -21.87 -16.10
C LYS A 53 5.54 -21.45 -16.49
N PRO A 54 5.70 -20.30 -17.16
CA PRO A 54 7.02 -19.89 -17.63
C PRO A 54 7.97 -19.69 -16.44
N HIS A 55 9.25 -19.92 -16.65
CA HIS A 55 10.27 -19.52 -15.69
C HIS A 55 10.48 -18.00 -15.74
N HIS A 56 10.75 -17.39 -14.57
CA HIS A 56 11.26 -16.03 -14.45
C HIS A 56 12.32 -15.97 -13.34
N GLN A 57 13.40 -15.21 -13.53
CA GLN A 57 14.44 -15.05 -12.51
C GLN A 57 13.88 -14.51 -11.18
N TYR A 58 12.96 -13.56 -11.25
CA TYR A 58 12.36 -12.92 -10.08
C TYR A 58 10.84 -13.04 -10.07
N VAL A 59 10.27 -13.39 -8.91
CA VAL A 59 8.84 -13.21 -8.64
C VAL A 59 8.68 -12.00 -7.74
N ILE A 60 7.89 -11.01 -8.15
CA ILE A 60 7.55 -9.85 -7.32
C ILE A 60 6.18 -10.06 -6.69
N TRP A 61 6.15 -10.16 -5.37
CA TRP A 61 4.93 -10.27 -4.58
C TRP A 61 4.41 -8.89 -4.15
N LEU A 62 3.44 -8.38 -4.91
CA LEU A 62 2.78 -7.10 -4.62
C LEU A 62 1.82 -7.17 -3.42
N GLY A 63 1.37 -8.37 -3.09
CA GLY A 63 0.32 -8.61 -2.11
C GLY A 63 -1.08 -8.19 -2.60
N CYS A 64 -2.05 -8.18 -1.69
CA CYS A 64 -3.45 -7.94 -2.05
C CYS A 64 -3.83 -6.46 -2.11
N GLN A 65 -3.16 -5.58 -1.36
CA GLN A 65 -3.58 -4.19 -1.16
C GLN A 65 -2.86 -3.16 -2.03
N MET A 66 -1.82 -3.55 -2.76
CA MET A 66 -1.09 -2.68 -3.67
C MET A 66 -1.99 -2.11 -4.78
N LEU A 67 -3.01 -2.87 -5.22
CA LEU A 67 -3.87 -2.45 -6.34
C LEU A 67 -4.70 -1.20 -6.04
N ARG A 68 -4.86 -0.85 -4.76
CA ARG A 68 -5.45 0.42 -4.32
C ARG A 68 -4.59 1.66 -4.63
N THR A 69 -3.38 1.45 -5.15
CA THR A 69 -2.44 2.46 -5.66
C THR A 69 -1.76 1.87 -6.89
N ALA A 70 -2.57 1.43 -7.87
CA ALA A 70 -2.12 0.66 -9.04
C ALA A 70 -0.97 1.30 -9.81
N HIS A 71 -0.93 2.64 -9.84
CA HIS A 71 0.17 3.40 -10.45
C HIS A 71 1.54 3.00 -9.91
N LEU A 72 1.68 2.64 -8.63
CA LEU A 72 2.94 2.19 -8.04
C LEU A 72 3.40 0.84 -8.60
N ALA A 73 2.47 -0.09 -8.86
CA ALA A 73 2.79 -1.37 -9.48
C ALA A 73 3.20 -1.17 -10.96
N GLN A 74 2.54 -0.25 -11.67
CA GLN A 74 2.93 0.11 -13.04
C GLN A 74 4.29 0.79 -13.10
N THR A 75 4.57 1.73 -12.19
CA THR A 75 5.88 2.39 -12.10
C THR A 75 6.98 1.40 -11.74
N LEU A 76 6.70 0.44 -10.84
CA LEU A 76 7.66 -0.62 -10.51
C LEU A 76 7.98 -1.47 -11.75
N ASP A 77 6.97 -1.87 -12.53
CA ASP A 77 7.18 -2.62 -13.77
C ASP A 77 8.07 -1.86 -14.77
N ASP A 78 7.81 -0.56 -14.97
CA ASP A 78 8.62 0.28 -15.85
C ASP A 78 10.07 0.35 -15.39
N VAL A 79 10.30 0.51 -14.08
CA VAL A 79 11.65 0.54 -13.48
C VAL A 79 12.36 -0.81 -13.65
N MET A 80 11.68 -1.92 -13.37
CA MET A 80 12.26 -3.27 -13.50
C MET A 80 12.63 -3.58 -14.96
N LYS A 81 11.77 -3.21 -15.92
CA LYS A 81 12.05 -3.32 -17.36
C LYS A 81 13.21 -2.43 -17.79
N HIS A 82 13.29 -1.21 -17.28
CA HIS A 82 14.41 -0.31 -17.56
C HIS A 82 15.76 -0.91 -17.11
N PHE A 83 15.76 -1.61 -15.98
CA PHE A 83 16.92 -2.37 -15.50
C PHE A 83 17.08 -3.75 -16.15
N SER A 84 16.29 -4.08 -17.17
CA SER A 84 16.33 -5.36 -17.89
C SER A 84 16.18 -6.58 -16.98
N VAL A 85 15.39 -6.45 -15.91
CA VAL A 85 15.14 -7.52 -14.95
C VAL A 85 14.07 -8.47 -15.50
N ASP A 86 14.39 -9.75 -15.61
CA ASP A 86 13.42 -10.80 -15.92
C ASP A 86 12.55 -11.10 -14.70
N GLN A 87 11.32 -10.59 -14.71
CA GLN A 87 10.44 -10.67 -13.56
C GLN A 87 9.00 -10.98 -13.95
N VAL A 88 8.28 -11.59 -13.00
CA VAL A 88 6.82 -11.68 -13.01
C VAL A 88 6.22 -11.09 -11.74
N MET A 89 5.22 -10.23 -11.89
CA MET A 89 4.51 -9.67 -10.74
C MET A 89 3.23 -10.44 -10.42
N LEU A 90 3.04 -10.76 -9.15
CA LEU A 90 1.81 -11.36 -8.63
C LEU A 90 1.15 -10.41 -7.63
N GLY A 91 -0.07 -9.99 -7.95
CA GLY A 91 -0.80 -8.99 -7.18
C GLY A 91 -2.29 -9.26 -7.07
N GLY A 92 -2.93 -8.60 -6.11
CA GLY A 92 -4.37 -8.66 -5.89
C GLY A 92 -4.82 -9.75 -4.92
N PRO A 93 -6.13 -9.86 -4.66
CA PRO A 93 -6.68 -10.69 -3.60
C PRO A 93 -6.30 -12.17 -3.63
N SER A 94 -6.13 -12.74 -4.83
CA SER A 94 -5.72 -14.13 -5.03
C SER A 94 -4.27 -14.41 -4.63
N ASN A 95 -3.48 -13.37 -4.35
CA ASN A 95 -2.08 -13.42 -3.92
C ASN A 95 -1.93 -12.79 -2.52
N CYS A 96 -2.96 -12.89 -1.67
CA CYS A 96 -2.95 -12.38 -0.30
C CYS A 96 -2.10 -13.27 0.62
N CYS A 97 -1.32 -12.67 1.53
CA CYS A 97 -0.57 -13.40 2.56
C CYS A 97 -1.44 -14.01 3.67
N GLY A 98 -2.77 -13.87 3.63
CA GLY A 98 -3.65 -14.40 4.67
C GLY A 98 -3.76 -13.54 5.94
N THR A 99 -2.90 -12.53 6.16
CA THR A 99 -2.90 -11.71 7.39
C THR A 99 -4.26 -11.06 7.71
N VAL A 100 -5.06 -10.71 6.70
CA VAL A 100 -6.40 -10.13 6.88
C VAL A 100 -7.35 -11.13 7.55
N HIS A 101 -7.22 -12.42 7.21
CA HIS A 101 -8.03 -13.51 7.77
C HIS A 101 -7.59 -13.82 9.19
N HIS A 102 -6.28 -13.90 9.43
CA HIS A 102 -5.73 -14.02 10.77
C HIS A 102 -6.21 -12.90 11.69
N GLY A 103 -6.18 -11.65 11.21
CA GLY A 103 -6.68 -10.50 11.96
C GLY A 103 -8.18 -10.51 12.26
N ARG A 104 -8.94 -11.43 11.63
CA ARG A 104 -10.37 -11.68 11.88
C ARG A 104 -10.64 -12.99 12.63
N GLY A 105 -9.60 -13.75 12.99
CA GLY A 105 -9.71 -15.05 13.66
C GLY A 105 -9.85 -16.25 12.72
N ASP A 106 -9.94 -16.04 11.40
CA ASP A 106 -10.12 -17.09 10.39
C ASP A 106 -8.77 -17.70 9.97
N VAL A 107 -8.06 -18.27 10.95
CA VAL A 107 -6.68 -18.77 10.80
C VAL A 107 -6.57 -19.79 9.68
N ALA A 108 -7.41 -20.83 9.65
CA ALA A 108 -7.34 -21.88 8.63
C ALA A 108 -7.53 -21.34 7.19
N ILE A 109 -8.38 -20.33 7.01
CA ILE A 109 -8.58 -19.67 5.71
C ILE A 109 -7.31 -18.90 5.34
N GLY A 110 -6.74 -18.14 6.29
CA GLY A 110 -5.50 -17.40 6.08
C GLY A 110 -4.33 -18.29 5.69
N GLU A 111 -4.17 -19.44 6.34
CA GLU A 111 -3.12 -20.42 6.06
C GLU A 111 -3.32 -21.10 4.70
N SER A 112 -4.56 -21.45 4.35
CA SER A 112 -4.89 -21.96 3.01
C SER A 112 -4.51 -20.96 1.92
N MET A 113 -4.84 -19.68 2.10
CA MET A 113 -4.43 -18.62 1.17
C MET A 113 -2.92 -18.43 1.09
N THR A 114 -2.23 -18.56 2.23
CA THR A 114 -0.77 -18.47 2.27
C THR A 114 -0.14 -19.60 1.44
N ARG A 115 -0.58 -20.86 1.65
CA ARG A 115 -0.11 -22.02 0.87
C ARG A 115 -0.37 -21.85 -0.62
N GLN A 116 -1.58 -21.42 -1.01
CA GLN A 116 -1.90 -21.17 -2.41
C GLN A 116 -1.02 -20.08 -3.03
N THR A 117 -0.75 -19.01 -2.28
CA THR A 117 0.09 -17.91 -2.76
C THR A 117 1.55 -18.34 -2.92
N VAL A 118 2.11 -19.05 -1.93
CA VAL A 118 3.47 -19.60 -1.99
C VAL A 118 3.64 -20.58 -3.14
N SER A 119 2.68 -21.51 -3.33
CA SER A 119 2.71 -22.46 -4.44
C SER A 119 2.74 -21.79 -5.81
N LYS A 120 2.15 -20.60 -5.97
CA LYS A 120 2.27 -19.83 -7.22
C LYS A 120 3.67 -19.30 -7.43
N PHE A 121 4.37 -18.89 -6.37
CA PHE A 121 5.75 -18.40 -6.48
C PHE A 121 6.66 -19.52 -6.97
N ASP A 122 6.57 -20.69 -6.32
CA ASP A 122 7.38 -21.85 -6.67
C ASP A 122 7.12 -22.34 -8.11
N ALA A 123 5.90 -22.13 -8.64
CA ALA A 123 5.55 -22.53 -10.00
C ALA A 123 6.30 -21.75 -11.10
N PHE A 124 6.87 -20.59 -10.80
CA PHE A 124 7.74 -19.83 -11.72
C PHE A 124 9.23 -20.19 -11.57
N THR A 125 9.55 -21.09 -10.62
CA THR A 125 10.92 -21.53 -10.27
C THR A 125 11.93 -20.38 -10.18
N PRO A 126 11.65 -19.31 -9.40
CA PRO A 126 12.50 -18.13 -9.39
C PRO A 126 13.81 -18.35 -8.65
N GLU A 127 14.80 -17.55 -9.00
CA GLU A 127 16.04 -17.45 -8.23
C GLU A 127 15.80 -16.71 -6.91
N GLN A 128 14.92 -15.69 -6.90
CA GLN A 128 14.66 -14.87 -5.73
C GLN A 128 13.22 -14.34 -5.70
N LEU A 129 12.60 -14.36 -4.51
CA LEU A 129 11.31 -13.69 -4.26
C LEU A 129 11.53 -12.25 -3.80
N LEU A 130 10.89 -11.29 -4.47
CA LEU A 130 10.91 -9.88 -4.10
C LEU A 130 9.56 -9.48 -3.49
N TYR A 131 9.51 -9.14 -2.20
CA TYR A 131 8.25 -8.70 -1.59
C TYR A 131 8.12 -7.18 -1.57
N TRP A 132 6.91 -6.69 -1.85
CA TRP A 132 6.59 -5.27 -1.68
C TRP A 132 6.11 -4.95 -0.26
N CYS A 133 5.22 -5.78 0.29
CA CYS A 133 4.39 -5.42 1.43
C CYS A 133 5.00 -5.94 2.75
N PRO A 134 5.29 -5.07 3.73
CA PRO A 134 5.87 -5.51 5.01
C PRO A 134 4.98 -6.48 5.79
N SER A 135 3.64 -6.34 5.73
CA SER A 135 2.73 -7.33 6.32
C SER A 135 2.85 -8.72 5.68
N CYS A 136 3.20 -8.79 4.40
CA CYS A 136 3.34 -10.05 3.68
C CYS A 136 4.61 -10.79 4.12
N ASP A 137 5.75 -10.09 4.19
CA ASP A 137 6.99 -10.65 4.74
C ASP A 137 6.87 -11.01 6.22
N ASN A 138 6.33 -10.11 7.05
CA ASN A 138 6.17 -10.34 8.48
C ASN A 138 5.28 -11.57 8.76
N HIS A 139 4.23 -11.79 7.96
CA HIS A 139 3.40 -12.99 8.07
C HIS A 139 4.21 -14.27 7.85
N LEU A 140 5.03 -14.33 6.79
CA LEU A 140 5.91 -15.47 6.54
C LEU A 140 6.96 -15.65 7.65
N ARG A 141 7.50 -14.56 8.22
CA ARG A 141 8.45 -14.64 9.35
C ARG A 141 7.84 -15.25 10.59
N ILE A 142 6.66 -14.77 11.01
CA ILE A 142 5.98 -15.24 12.22
C ILE A 142 5.60 -16.71 12.08
N LYS A 143 5.23 -17.13 10.87
CA LYS A 143 4.82 -18.50 10.57
C LYS A 143 5.98 -19.47 10.40
N GLY A 144 7.21 -18.96 10.27
CA GLY A 144 8.43 -19.75 10.31
C GLY A 144 8.44 -20.86 9.27
N GLU A 145 8.68 -22.09 9.72
CA GLU A 145 8.84 -23.26 8.86
C GLU A 145 7.54 -23.69 8.14
N GLU A 146 6.36 -23.31 8.62
CA GLU A 146 5.05 -23.78 8.11
C GLU A 146 4.87 -23.50 6.60
N PHE A 147 5.40 -22.36 6.13
CA PHE A 147 5.30 -21.94 4.72
C PHE A 147 6.67 -21.81 4.04
N SER A 148 7.69 -22.46 4.61
CA SER A 148 9.09 -22.31 4.21
C SER A 148 9.43 -23.19 3.00
N THR A 149 9.42 -22.59 1.83
CA THR A 149 10.02 -23.13 0.60
C THR A 149 11.38 -22.46 0.32
N GLU A 150 12.18 -23.01 -0.59
CA GLU A 150 13.42 -22.38 -1.05
C GLU A 150 13.18 -20.94 -1.52
N THR A 151 12.16 -20.73 -2.35
CA THR A 151 11.69 -19.42 -2.82
C THR A 151 11.39 -18.46 -1.67
N THR A 152 10.62 -18.89 -0.68
CA THR A 152 10.25 -18.00 0.44
C THR A 152 11.42 -17.74 1.38
N ARG A 153 12.35 -18.69 1.57
CA ARG A 153 13.57 -18.47 2.35
C ARG A 153 14.49 -17.47 1.65
N ASN A 154 14.59 -17.57 0.32
CA ASN A 154 15.32 -16.61 -0.48
C ASN A 154 14.41 -15.43 -0.89
N ARG A 155 13.99 -14.62 0.09
CA ARG A 155 13.21 -13.40 -0.16
C ARG A 155 13.88 -12.14 0.38
N ILE A 156 13.76 -11.06 -0.37
CA ILE A 156 14.19 -9.71 0.02
C ILE A 156 13.11 -8.69 -0.36
N SER A 157 13.17 -7.48 0.20
CA SER A 157 12.26 -6.43 -0.22
C SER A 157 12.61 -5.94 -1.63
N VAL A 158 11.61 -5.41 -2.34
CA VAL A 158 11.82 -4.72 -3.64
C VAL A 158 12.81 -3.55 -3.47
N ILE A 159 12.78 -2.87 -2.33
CA ILE A 159 13.67 -1.74 -2.03
C ILE A 159 15.12 -2.21 -1.93
N GLU A 160 15.36 -3.29 -1.18
CA GLU A 160 16.69 -3.90 -1.04
C GLU A 160 17.24 -4.34 -2.40
N PHE A 161 16.41 -4.96 -3.23
CA PHE A 161 16.78 -5.33 -4.59
C PHE A 161 17.14 -4.11 -5.44
N LEU A 162 16.25 -3.11 -5.54
CA LEU A 162 16.47 -1.92 -6.36
C LEU A 162 17.70 -1.16 -5.91
N SER A 163 17.96 -1.07 -4.60
CA SER A 163 19.13 -0.39 -4.05
C SER A 163 20.46 -1.05 -4.46
N ARG A 164 20.45 -2.35 -4.78
CA ARG A 164 21.60 -3.09 -5.31
C ARG A 164 21.70 -3.05 -6.82
N ALA A 165 20.55 -3.10 -7.51
CA ALA A 165 20.49 -3.17 -8.96
C ALA A 165 20.69 -1.79 -9.62
N ALA A 166 20.26 -0.71 -8.96
CA ALA A 166 20.36 0.64 -9.49
C ALA A 166 21.80 1.17 -9.40
N SER A 167 22.17 1.98 -10.39
CA SER A 167 23.46 2.64 -10.45
C SER A 167 23.29 4.11 -10.81
N LYS A 168 24.13 4.98 -10.24
CA LYS A 168 23.96 6.43 -10.29
C LYS A 168 23.91 6.98 -11.71
N GLU A 169 24.68 6.39 -12.62
CA GLU A 169 24.74 6.78 -14.03
C GLU A 169 23.44 6.55 -14.82
N LYS A 170 22.51 5.73 -14.29
CA LYS A 170 21.18 5.54 -14.90
C LYS A 170 20.26 6.73 -14.64
N PHE A 171 20.47 7.45 -13.54
CA PHE A 171 19.67 8.62 -13.15
C PHE A 171 20.19 9.86 -13.87
N THR A 172 19.57 10.18 -15.02
CA THR A 172 20.09 11.15 -15.99
C THR A 172 19.35 12.49 -15.95
N VAL A 173 18.13 12.52 -15.41
CA VAL A 173 17.32 13.73 -15.30
C VAL A 173 17.39 14.29 -13.87
N ASP A 174 17.68 15.58 -13.80
CA ASP A 174 17.69 16.36 -12.56
C ASP A 174 16.28 16.49 -11.97
N VAL A 175 16.18 16.31 -10.65
CA VAL A 175 14.94 16.44 -9.89
C VAL A 175 15.21 17.43 -8.75
N PRO A 176 15.18 18.75 -9.02
CA PRO A 176 15.57 19.80 -8.07
C PRO A 176 14.45 20.01 -7.03
N LEU A 177 14.22 19.01 -6.19
CA LEU A 177 13.22 19.00 -5.14
C LEU A 177 13.88 18.73 -3.79
N ARG A 178 13.38 19.42 -2.77
CA ARG A 178 13.64 19.14 -1.37
C ARG A 178 12.53 18.26 -0.84
N VAL A 179 12.87 17.07 -0.34
CA VAL A 179 11.88 16.04 0.00
C VAL A 179 12.00 15.54 1.43
N ALA A 180 10.86 15.37 2.08
CA ALA A 180 10.76 14.71 3.39
C ALA A 180 10.27 13.28 3.21
N VAL A 181 11.04 12.29 3.66
CA VAL A 181 10.70 10.87 3.46
C VAL A 181 10.07 10.28 4.72
N HIS A 182 8.86 9.75 4.60
CA HIS A 182 8.17 9.04 5.67
C HIS A 182 8.67 7.58 5.70
N MET A 183 9.45 7.25 6.71
CA MET A 183 10.07 5.93 6.89
C MET A 183 9.57 5.26 8.17
N HIS A 184 9.83 3.96 8.25
CA HIS A 184 9.56 3.15 9.43
C HIS A 184 10.89 2.56 9.90
N HIS A 185 11.03 2.35 11.20
CA HIS A 185 12.25 1.82 11.81
C HIS A 185 11.93 0.97 13.05
N GLY A 186 12.97 0.44 13.71
CA GLY A 186 12.84 -0.41 14.89
C GLY A 186 12.57 -1.88 14.56
N PHE A 187 12.71 -2.22 13.27
CA PHE A 187 12.67 -3.59 12.80
C PHE A 187 13.72 -3.77 11.71
N VAL A 188 14.44 -4.89 11.74
CA VAL A 188 15.58 -5.17 10.84
C VAL A 188 15.25 -4.90 9.38
N GLU A 189 14.09 -5.32 8.90
CA GLU A 189 13.68 -5.16 7.51
C GLU A 189 13.32 -3.71 7.16
N GLN A 190 12.70 -2.98 8.08
CA GLN A 190 12.36 -1.56 7.91
C GLN A 190 13.61 -0.67 7.99
N ASP A 191 14.58 -1.03 8.82
CA ASP A 191 15.87 -0.33 8.92
C ASP A 191 16.68 -0.53 7.62
N LYS A 192 16.65 -1.75 7.05
CA LYS A 192 17.22 -2.04 5.72
C LYS A 192 16.51 -1.26 4.61
N ASP A 193 15.19 -1.25 4.60
CA ASP A 193 14.41 -0.48 3.62
C ASP A 193 14.73 1.02 3.73
N THR A 194 14.82 1.55 4.95
CA THR A 194 15.23 2.94 5.22
C THR A 194 16.60 3.27 4.61
N ALA A 195 17.60 2.40 4.84
CA ALA A 195 18.92 2.56 4.23
C ALA A 195 18.85 2.47 2.70
N GLY A 196 18.08 1.52 2.17
CA GLY A 196 17.90 1.31 0.73
C GLY A 196 17.24 2.49 0.03
N ILE A 197 16.22 3.09 0.64
CA ILE A 197 15.55 4.31 0.14
C ILE A 197 16.52 5.50 0.15
N LYS A 198 17.26 5.71 1.24
CA LYS A 198 18.26 6.80 1.30
C LYS A 198 19.31 6.65 0.19
N ASN A 199 19.81 5.44 -0.01
CA ASN A 199 20.76 5.14 -1.09
C ASN A 199 20.16 5.42 -2.48
N LEU A 200 18.97 4.88 -2.79
CA LEU A 200 18.29 5.10 -4.06
C LEU A 200 18.06 6.57 -4.36
N LEU A 201 17.54 7.32 -3.39
CA LEU A 201 17.25 8.74 -3.57
C LEU A 201 18.52 9.59 -3.71
N SER A 202 19.63 9.20 -3.05
CA SER A 202 20.93 9.87 -3.21
C SER A 202 21.53 9.77 -4.62
N MET A 203 21.05 8.81 -5.41
CA MET A 203 21.49 8.64 -6.80
C MET A 203 20.82 9.64 -7.75
N ILE A 204 19.69 10.23 -7.35
CA ILE A 204 18.92 11.17 -8.16
C ILE A 204 19.60 12.55 -8.14
N PRO A 205 20.04 13.08 -9.29
CA PRO A 205 20.63 14.42 -9.38
C PRO A 205 19.63 15.49 -8.94
N GLY A 206 20.10 16.50 -8.20
CA GLY A 206 19.30 17.64 -7.76
C GLY A 206 18.37 17.38 -6.58
N LEU A 207 18.14 16.11 -6.20
CA LEU A 207 17.23 15.77 -5.11
C LEU A 207 17.92 15.97 -3.75
N GLU A 208 17.28 16.73 -2.87
CA GLU A 208 17.74 16.97 -1.50
C GLU A 208 16.81 16.31 -0.49
N LEU A 209 17.37 15.49 0.40
CA LEU A 209 16.60 14.89 1.49
C LEU A 209 16.65 15.81 2.71
N ILE A 210 15.48 16.24 3.18
CA ILE A 210 15.34 17.01 4.40
C ILE A 210 15.44 16.07 5.59
N ASP A 211 16.28 16.45 6.57
CA ASP A 211 16.33 15.75 7.85
C ASP A 211 15.03 15.97 8.65
N MET A 212 14.35 14.87 8.92
CA MET A 212 13.04 14.82 9.56
C MET A 212 13.06 13.83 10.72
N PRO A 213 12.50 14.19 11.88
CA PRO A 213 12.24 13.21 12.92
C PRO A 213 11.32 12.12 12.37
N GLN A 214 11.64 10.86 12.69
CA GLN A 214 10.76 9.76 12.35
C GLN A 214 9.63 9.67 13.38
N LEU A 215 8.48 9.19 12.94
CA LEU A 215 7.37 8.89 13.84
C LEU A 215 7.67 7.58 14.54
N GLU A 216 7.64 7.62 15.87
CA GLU A 216 7.96 6.48 16.72
C GLU A 216 6.78 5.52 16.86
N ASP A 217 7.11 4.24 17.07
CA ASP A 217 6.19 3.16 17.37
C ASP A 217 5.06 2.87 16.36
N ILE A 218 4.96 3.56 15.21
CA ILE A 218 3.92 3.37 14.18
C ILE A 218 4.02 2.06 13.37
N GLY A 219 4.67 1.05 13.93
CA GLY A 219 4.80 -0.30 13.37
C GLY A 219 5.64 -0.38 12.10
N ARG A 220 5.54 -1.50 11.39
CA ARG A 220 6.35 -1.80 10.19
C ARG A 220 5.96 -1.00 8.95
N HIS A 221 4.71 -0.59 8.88
CA HIS A 221 4.14 0.29 7.86
C HIS A 221 2.78 0.84 8.33
N CYS A 222 2.21 1.84 7.65
CA CYS A 222 0.88 2.41 7.95
C CYS A 222 -0.31 1.47 7.59
N SER A 223 -0.28 0.24 8.11
CA SER A 223 -1.28 -0.81 7.86
C SER A 223 -2.59 -0.55 8.59
N ASP A 224 -3.69 -1.17 8.13
CA ASP A 224 -4.96 -1.13 8.87
C ASP A 224 -4.82 -1.69 10.30
N GLY A 225 -3.93 -2.66 10.50
CA GLY A 225 -3.61 -3.21 11.83
C GLY A 225 -2.92 -2.17 12.72
N THR A 226 -1.98 -1.40 12.16
CA THR A 226 -1.33 -0.27 12.82
C THR A 226 -2.36 0.77 13.22
N LEU A 227 -3.21 1.21 12.29
CA LEU A 227 -4.24 2.21 12.54
C LEU A 227 -5.20 1.76 13.66
N LYS A 228 -5.57 0.48 13.69
CA LYS A 228 -6.42 -0.08 14.76
C LYS A 228 -5.71 -0.07 16.12
N LYS A 229 -4.42 -0.43 16.16
CA LYS A 229 -3.63 -0.45 17.40
C LYS A 229 -3.36 0.96 17.94
N TYR A 230 -3.07 1.91 17.06
CA TYR A 230 -2.75 3.30 17.40
C TYR A 230 -3.96 4.18 17.69
N GLY A 231 -5.12 3.81 17.16
CA GLY A 231 -6.24 4.72 17.00
C GLY A 231 -6.06 5.56 15.74
N LYS A 232 -6.99 5.39 14.78
CA LYS A 232 -6.93 6.04 13.45
C LYS A 232 -6.83 7.56 13.55
N GLU A 233 -7.60 8.18 14.42
CA GLU A 233 -7.61 9.64 14.58
C GLU A 233 -6.27 10.16 15.06
N LYS A 234 -5.75 9.60 16.16
CA LYS A 234 -4.42 9.93 16.69
C LYS A 234 -3.34 9.78 15.61
N PHE A 235 -3.34 8.64 14.92
CA PHE A 235 -2.38 8.35 13.85
C PHE A 235 -2.43 9.40 12.72
N LEU A 236 -3.63 9.77 12.26
CA LEU A 236 -3.78 10.77 11.19
C LEU A 236 -3.40 12.18 11.66
N THR A 237 -3.66 12.53 12.92
CA THR A 237 -3.23 13.81 13.52
C THR A 237 -1.71 13.90 13.55
N GLU A 238 -1.02 12.89 14.08
CA GLU A 238 0.45 12.86 14.13
C GLU A 238 1.07 12.89 12.71
N LEU A 239 0.45 12.19 11.76
CA LEU A 239 0.91 12.23 10.37
C LEU A 239 0.70 13.60 9.72
N ALA A 240 -0.41 14.29 10.02
CA ALA A 240 -0.67 15.64 9.54
C ALA A 240 0.30 16.66 10.16
N GLU A 241 0.64 16.52 11.44
CA GLU A 241 1.65 17.33 12.13
C GLU A 241 3.05 17.12 11.53
N TRP A 242 3.41 15.87 11.23
CA TRP A 242 4.66 15.53 10.56
C TRP A 242 4.75 16.15 9.16
N ILE A 243 3.66 16.13 8.38
CA ILE A 243 3.60 16.79 7.06
C ILE A 243 3.72 18.32 7.20
N ALA A 244 3.05 18.91 8.18
CA ALA A 244 3.15 20.34 8.46
C ALA A 244 4.58 20.73 8.85
N GLU A 245 5.29 19.89 9.62
CA GLU A 245 6.70 20.07 9.94
C GLU A 245 7.59 19.98 8.70
N ALA A 246 7.38 18.98 7.86
CA ALA A 246 8.10 18.87 6.58
C ALA A 246 7.96 20.15 5.76
N LYS A 247 6.75 20.69 5.67
CA LYS A 247 6.49 21.96 4.99
C LYS A 247 7.23 23.14 5.63
N ARG A 248 7.23 23.25 6.97
CA ARG A 248 7.97 24.31 7.70
C ARG A 248 9.48 24.24 7.44
N ARG A 249 10.02 23.03 7.23
CA ARG A 249 11.42 22.81 6.84
C ARG A 249 11.71 23.00 5.35
N GLY A 250 10.71 23.42 4.59
CA GLY A 250 10.82 23.73 3.17
C GLY A 250 10.81 22.48 2.27
N ALA A 251 10.02 21.46 2.62
CA ALA A 251 9.77 20.32 1.74
C ALA A 251 8.85 20.73 0.58
N ASP A 252 9.28 20.46 -0.65
CA ASP A 252 8.44 20.57 -1.85
C ASP A 252 7.44 19.40 -1.92
N ARG A 253 7.88 18.21 -1.48
CA ARG A 253 7.08 16.97 -1.48
C ARG A 253 7.35 16.15 -0.22
N VAL A 254 6.33 15.40 0.19
CA VAL A 254 6.49 14.29 1.14
C VAL A 254 6.51 12.96 0.37
N ILE A 255 7.45 12.09 0.71
CA ILE A 255 7.73 10.86 -0.03
C ILE A 255 7.31 9.66 0.81
N SER A 256 6.45 8.85 0.22
CA SER A 256 6.01 7.57 0.74
C SER A 256 6.95 6.44 0.31
N VAL A 257 7.10 5.45 1.18
CA VAL A 257 7.83 4.21 0.88
C VAL A 257 6.86 3.10 0.46
N TYR A 258 5.94 2.71 1.34
CA TYR A 258 4.98 1.64 1.06
C TYR A 258 3.63 2.19 0.56
N HIS A 259 2.88 1.38 -0.20
CA HIS A 259 1.54 1.72 -0.70
C HIS A 259 0.56 2.15 0.41
N SER A 260 0.67 1.58 1.61
CA SER A 260 -0.19 1.97 2.72
C SER A 260 0.20 3.34 3.27
N CYS A 261 1.49 3.64 3.37
CA CYS A 261 2.01 4.95 3.79
C CYS A 261 1.57 6.04 2.81
N HIS A 262 1.67 5.75 1.51
CA HIS A 262 1.20 6.64 0.45
C HIS A 262 -0.27 7.03 0.68
N ARG A 263 -1.15 6.04 0.87
CA ARG A 263 -2.56 6.31 1.14
C ARG A 263 -2.76 7.16 2.39
N GLN A 264 -2.08 6.83 3.49
CA GLN A 264 -2.28 7.57 4.74
C GLN A 264 -1.75 9.00 4.70
N LEU A 265 -0.62 9.25 4.02
CA LEU A 265 -0.08 10.60 3.84
C LEU A 265 -1.04 11.50 3.05
N VAL A 266 -1.74 10.94 2.06
CA VAL A 266 -2.79 11.65 1.31
C VAL A 266 -4.00 11.90 2.21
N ILE A 267 -4.48 10.86 2.90
CA ILE A 267 -5.68 10.94 3.76
C ILE A 267 -5.48 11.93 4.92
N ALA A 268 -4.30 11.98 5.53
CA ALA A 268 -3.98 12.89 6.63
C ALA A 268 -4.08 14.39 6.25
N GLN A 269 -4.09 14.70 4.97
CA GLN A 269 -4.21 16.07 4.45
C GLN A 269 -5.64 16.46 4.06
N LEU A 270 -6.61 15.55 4.19
CA LEU A 270 -8.01 15.85 3.94
C LEU A 270 -8.54 16.91 4.91
N GLY A 271 -9.41 17.78 4.41
CA GLY A 271 -9.95 18.91 5.17
C GLY A 271 -8.96 20.07 5.41
N LYS A 272 -7.69 19.95 5.02
CA LYS A 272 -6.73 21.07 5.02
C LYS A 272 -6.97 21.97 3.81
N ARG A 273 -6.71 23.28 3.96
CA ARG A 273 -6.75 24.24 2.84
C ARG A 273 -5.67 23.90 1.82
N ALA A 274 -5.87 24.25 0.55
CA ALA A 274 -4.95 23.88 -0.52
C ALA A 274 -3.52 24.39 -0.26
N GLU A 275 -3.41 25.62 0.23
CA GLU A 275 -2.15 26.24 0.60
C GLU A 275 -1.45 25.54 1.76
N ASP A 276 -2.14 24.77 2.60
CA ASP A 276 -1.59 24.05 3.76
C ASP A 276 -1.11 22.63 3.40
N ARG A 277 -1.46 22.13 2.21
CA ARG A 277 -1.09 20.79 1.74
C ARG A 277 0.33 20.76 1.16
N VAL A 278 0.94 19.58 1.21
CA VAL A 278 2.21 19.23 0.55
C VAL A 278 1.95 18.04 -0.38
N GLY A 279 2.45 18.12 -1.61
CA GLY A 279 2.30 17.03 -2.57
C GLY A 279 2.90 15.72 -2.05
N VAL A 280 2.14 14.63 -2.15
CA VAL A 280 2.60 13.28 -1.79
C VAL A 280 3.08 12.57 -3.06
N GLU A 281 4.29 12.03 -3.03
CA GLU A 281 4.80 11.15 -4.09
C GLU A 281 5.33 9.84 -3.48
N ASN A 282 5.55 8.83 -4.29
CA ASN A 282 6.28 7.63 -3.88
C ASN A 282 7.72 7.70 -4.39
N TYR A 283 8.66 7.06 -3.70
CA TYR A 283 10.05 7.02 -4.14
C TYR A 283 10.20 6.50 -5.58
N LEU A 284 9.35 5.56 -6.02
CA LEU A 284 9.32 5.07 -7.40
C LEU A 284 8.99 6.17 -8.40
N THR A 285 8.13 7.13 -8.07
CA THR A 285 7.80 8.25 -8.94
C THR A 285 9.00 9.17 -9.15
N LEU A 286 9.80 9.40 -8.09
CA LEU A 286 11.05 10.15 -8.20
C LEU A 286 12.09 9.40 -9.05
N MET A 287 12.21 8.09 -8.85
CA MET A 287 13.07 7.24 -9.67
C MET A 287 12.65 7.30 -11.14
N ALA A 288 11.36 7.09 -11.44
CA ALA A 288 10.84 7.13 -12.80
C ALA A 288 11.12 8.48 -13.49
N ARG A 289 10.93 9.60 -12.78
CA ARG A 289 11.25 10.94 -13.29
C ARG A 289 12.72 11.05 -13.70
N SER A 290 13.63 10.65 -12.82
CA SER A 290 15.07 10.78 -13.04
C SER A 290 15.62 9.76 -14.07
N LEU A 291 14.96 8.60 -14.21
CA LEU A 291 15.24 7.58 -15.23
C LEU A 291 14.61 7.90 -16.60
N SER A 292 13.94 9.06 -16.76
CA SER A 292 13.18 9.43 -17.96
C SER A 292 12.08 8.43 -18.36
N LEU A 293 11.45 7.79 -17.38
CA LEU A 293 10.36 6.83 -17.60
C LEU A 293 8.99 7.54 -17.62
N PRO A 294 7.96 6.92 -18.21
CA PRO A 294 6.60 7.44 -18.15
C PRO A 294 6.14 7.67 -16.70
N LEU A 295 5.61 8.86 -16.41
CA LEU A 295 5.04 9.17 -15.11
C LEU A 295 3.60 8.67 -15.05
N ARG A 296 3.37 7.65 -14.21
CA ARG A 296 2.05 7.06 -13.99
C ARG A 296 1.17 8.01 -13.16
N GLU A 297 -0.06 8.25 -13.60
CA GLU A 297 -1.01 9.11 -12.88
C GLU A 297 -1.38 8.49 -11.52
N ASP A 298 -1.24 9.27 -10.45
CA ASP A 298 -1.74 8.89 -9.13
C ASP A 298 -3.24 9.18 -9.01
N VAL A 299 -4.01 8.26 -9.58
CA VAL A 299 -5.48 8.29 -9.56
C VAL A 299 -6.02 8.23 -8.12
N PHE A 300 -5.31 7.56 -7.21
CA PHE A 300 -5.73 7.47 -5.81
C PHE A 300 -5.74 8.85 -5.16
N THR A 301 -4.66 9.63 -5.29
CA THR A 301 -4.57 10.98 -4.73
C THR A 301 -5.59 11.93 -5.36
N LYS A 302 -5.76 11.84 -6.69
CA LYS A 302 -6.76 12.62 -7.43
C LYS A 302 -8.18 12.39 -6.89
N LEU A 303 -8.61 11.14 -6.80
CA LEU A 303 -9.96 10.80 -6.34
C LEU A 303 -10.16 11.06 -4.84
N THR A 304 -9.13 10.81 -4.03
CA THR A 304 -9.20 11.11 -2.58
C THR A 304 -9.44 12.61 -2.36
N SER A 305 -8.91 13.47 -3.22
CA SER A 305 -9.08 14.93 -3.11
C SER A 305 -10.50 15.43 -3.44
N LEU A 306 -11.29 14.65 -4.20
CA LEU A 306 -12.71 14.97 -4.47
C LEU A 306 -13.55 14.75 -3.22
N GLY A 307 -13.29 13.67 -2.47
CA GLY A 307 -13.92 13.41 -1.17
C GLY A 307 -15.40 13.00 -1.22
N ASP A 308 -16.08 13.19 -2.35
CA ASP A 308 -17.47 12.80 -2.59
C ASP A 308 -17.57 11.63 -3.58
N VAL A 309 -18.40 10.62 -3.27
CA VAL A 309 -18.52 9.42 -4.11
C VAL A 309 -19.25 9.71 -5.42
N ASP A 310 -20.22 10.61 -5.44
CA ASP A 310 -20.91 11.01 -6.67
C ASP A 310 -19.95 11.74 -7.62
N GLU A 311 -19.14 12.66 -7.10
CA GLU A 311 -18.08 13.31 -7.89
C GLU A 311 -17.04 12.31 -8.39
N ILE A 312 -16.64 11.34 -7.56
CA ILE A 312 -15.74 10.25 -7.97
C ILE A 312 -16.38 9.39 -9.07
N MET A 313 -17.67 9.06 -8.96
CA MET A 313 -18.39 8.29 -9.98
C MET A 313 -18.45 9.03 -11.31
N GLU A 314 -18.70 10.34 -11.29
CA GLU A 314 -18.69 11.19 -12.48
C GLU A 314 -17.28 11.24 -13.10
N ALA A 315 -16.26 11.53 -12.31
CA ALA A 315 -14.87 11.60 -12.75
C ALA A 315 -14.34 10.27 -13.32
N MET A 316 -14.94 9.14 -12.92
CA MET A 316 -14.56 7.79 -13.32
C MET A 316 -15.48 7.17 -14.37
N SER A 317 -16.52 7.87 -14.84
CA SER A 317 -17.55 7.34 -15.74
C SER A 317 -16.96 6.63 -16.97
N ASP A 318 -16.04 7.29 -17.68
CA ASP A 318 -15.37 6.73 -18.86
C ASP A 318 -14.58 5.45 -18.54
N ARG A 319 -13.92 5.41 -17.38
CA ARG A 319 -13.12 4.25 -16.95
C ARG A 319 -14.03 3.09 -16.52
N ILE A 320 -15.13 3.39 -15.84
CA ILE A 320 -16.16 2.40 -15.45
C ILE A 320 -16.74 1.75 -16.71
N GLN A 321 -17.11 2.57 -17.70
CA GLN A 321 -17.66 2.08 -18.97
C GLN A 321 -16.63 1.24 -19.74
N LYS A 322 -15.40 1.73 -19.92
CA LYS A 322 -14.33 1.00 -20.64
C LYS A 322 -13.95 -0.31 -19.96
N ALA A 323 -13.99 -0.37 -18.63
CA ALA A 323 -13.71 -1.58 -17.88
C ALA A 323 -14.89 -2.58 -17.87
N GLY A 324 -16.06 -2.21 -18.40
CA GLY A 324 -17.26 -3.05 -18.38
C GLY A 324 -17.77 -3.35 -16.96
N ILE A 325 -17.52 -2.45 -16.01
CA ILE A 325 -17.90 -2.62 -14.61
C ILE A 325 -19.31 -2.07 -14.41
N ASP A 326 -20.20 -2.88 -13.83
CA ASP A 326 -21.54 -2.42 -13.43
C ASP A 326 -21.43 -1.15 -12.53
N PRO A 327 -22.13 -0.05 -12.85
CA PRO A 327 -22.05 1.20 -12.08
C PRO A 327 -22.42 1.03 -10.60
N GLY A 328 -23.35 0.12 -10.26
CA GLY A 328 -23.71 -0.18 -8.88
C GLY A 328 -22.56 -0.85 -8.12
N ARG A 329 -21.86 -1.79 -8.76
CA ARG A 329 -20.63 -2.41 -8.23
C ARG A 329 -19.48 -1.42 -8.11
N ALA A 330 -19.29 -0.55 -9.10
CA ALA A 330 -18.28 0.50 -9.06
C ALA A 330 -18.52 1.43 -7.86
N ARG A 331 -19.76 1.92 -7.70
CA ARG A 331 -20.16 2.76 -6.56
C ARG A 331 -19.84 2.08 -5.23
N ARG A 332 -20.27 0.83 -5.03
CA ARG A 332 -19.98 0.10 -3.77
C ARG A 332 -18.48 0.00 -3.49
N ALA A 333 -17.67 -0.33 -4.49
CA ALA A 333 -16.22 -0.43 -4.32
C ALA A 333 -15.57 0.92 -4.00
N LEU A 334 -15.98 1.99 -4.70
CA LEU A 334 -15.48 3.35 -4.51
C LEU A 334 -15.91 3.91 -3.15
N THR A 335 -17.16 3.70 -2.72
CA THR A 335 -17.62 4.05 -1.36
C THR A 335 -16.78 3.33 -0.30
N ALA A 336 -16.61 2.01 -0.41
CA ALA A 336 -15.82 1.25 0.54
C ALA A 336 -14.35 1.70 0.59
N HIS A 337 -13.82 2.24 -0.51
CA HIS A 337 -12.44 2.68 -0.61
C HIS A 337 -12.21 4.13 -0.16
N PHE A 338 -13.09 5.06 -0.53
CA PHE A 338 -12.91 6.50 -0.36
C PHE A 338 -13.80 7.12 0.71
N ALA A 339 -15.03 6.64 0.92
CA ALA A 339 -15.96 7.28 1.86
C ALA A 339 -15.51 7.16 3.33
N SER A 340 -14.72 6.13 3.66
CA SER A 340 -14.14 5.97 5.00
C SER A 340 -12.93 6.87 5.27
N ASN A 341 -12.51 7.70 4.30
CA ASN A 341 -11.32 8.55 4.41
C ASN A 341 -11.64 9.99 4.83
N GLY A 342 -12.90 10.44 4.72
CA GLY A 342 -13.31 11.77 5.17
C GLY A 342 -13.22 11.94 6.69
N PRO A 343 -13.11 13.19 7.20
CA PRO A 343 -13.39 13.45 8.60
C PRO A 343 -14.79 12.93 8.94
N PRO A 344 -15.05 12.39 10.15
CA PRO A 344 -16.41 12.11 10.56
C PRO A 344 -17.25 13.37 10.35
N ASN A 345 -18.40 13.23 9.69
CA ASN A 345 -19.30 14.35 9.43
C ASN A 345 -19.36 15.25 10.66
N LYS A 346 -19.08 16.55 10.47
CA LYS A 346 -19.48 17.55 11.47
C LYS A 346 -21.01 17.46 11.55
N ALA A 347 -21.50 16.79 12.58
CA ALA A 347 -22.87 16.97 13.04
C ALA A 347 -23.03 18.39 13.56
#